data_AF-A0A0Q9YJ27-F1
#
_entry.id   AF-A0A0Q9YJ27-F1
#
_cell.length_a   1.000
_cell.length_b   1.000
_cell.length_c   1.000
_cell.angle_alpha   90.00
_cell.angle_beta   90.00
_cell.angle_gamma   90.00
#
_symmetry.space_group_name_H-M   'P 1'
#
loop_
_entity.id
_entity.type
_entity.pdbx_description
1 polymer ?
#
loop_
_entity_poly.entity_id
_entity_poly.type
_entity_poly.pdbx_seq_one_letter_code
_entity_poly.pdbx_strand_id
1 'polypeptide(L)'
;MLFVMVTILIFSIPFIWVVWTLMDVKSGKRKKIVWKSPVILLIILVFGSIFIHIYLFKMYGFPIFLTKLETIIGLAIPGLVAGIMLIINLFITLTMGIQLSKSFHDPKKVNILASCFAFYLLIILLIATPIGKKVAFAESINQAMTTTQTTTQNADTEGISIALVGSERECLRSTSCRNTPYSNQYFIKNNLDKTQEVQVKIRALNSKNEEMKVIDTKIMTLKPNELRLLETEETIEDSSVWNQYSFQTDDRIATYQHMLRFRNPE
;
A
#
# COMPACT_ATOMS: atom_id res chain seq x y z
N MET A 1 5.75 7.79 -1.95
CA MET A 1 5.01 8.81 -1.18
C MET A 1 4.06 9.66 -2.01
N LEU A 2 4.45 10.12 -3.21
CA LEU A 2 3.59 10.94 -4.09
C LEU A 2 2.22 10.31 -4.36
N PHE A 3 2.18 9.05 -4.82
CA PHE A 3 0.92 8.36 -5.12
C PHE A 3 -0.01 8.27 -3.91
N VAL A 4 0.51 7.98 -2.72
CA VAL A 4 -0.26 7.97 -1.47
C VAL A 4 -0.90 9.33 -1.21
N MET A 5 -0.14 10.41 -1.33
CA MET A 5 -0.66 11.78 -1.13
C MET A 5 -1.74 12.12 -2.16
N VAL A 6 -1.53 11.77 -3.43
CA VAL A 6 -2.51 12.01 -4.50
C VAL A 6 -3.81 11.24 -4.25
N THR A 7 -3.74 9.96 -3.87
CA THR A 7 -4.94 9.17 -3.57
C THR A 7 -5.68 9.73 -2.35
N ILE A 8 -4.97 10.13 -1.29
CA ILE A 8 -5.58 10.78 -0.12
C ILE A 8 -6.30 12.08 -0.53
N LEU A 9 -5.68 12.89 -1.39
CA LEU A 9 -6.26 14.13 -1.88
C LEU A 9 -7.54 13.87 -2.67
N ILE A 10 -7.54 12.91 -3.59
CA ILE A 10 -8.73 12.51 -4.37
C ILE A 10 -9.88 12.08 -3.45
N PHE A 11 -9.62 11.21 -2.48
CA PHE A 11 -10.64 10.76 -1.54
C PHE A 11 -11.08 11.83 -0.53
N SER A 12 -10.31 12.91 -0.38
CA SER A 12 -10.69 14.05 0.46
C SER A 12 -11.63 15.05 -0.25
N ILE A 13 -11.71 15.04 -1.59
CA ILE A 13 -12.56 15.96 -2.37
C ILE A 13 -14.03 15.97 -1.92
N PRO A 14 -14.71 14.82 -1.75
CA PRO A 14 -16.10 14.81 -1.26
C PRO A 14 -16.27 15.51 0.09
N PHE A 15 -15.33 15.31 1.02
CA PHE A 15 -15.40 15.89 2.36
C PHE A 15 -15.14 17.39 2.34
N ILE A 16 -14.12 17.83 1.59
CA ILE A 16 -13.81 19.25 1.39
C ILE A 16 -15.03 19.95 0.75
N TRP A 17 -15.69 19.31 -0.21
CA TRP A 17 -16.89 19.86 -0.84
C TRP A 17 -18.03 20.05 0.17
N VAL A 18 -18.29 19.06 1.05
CA VAL A 18 -19.29 19.22 2.12
C VAL A 18 -18.93 20.38 3.05
N VAL A 19 -17.67 20.46 3.51
CA VAL A 19 -17.19 21.54 4.38
C VAL A 19 -17.36 22.91 3.73
N TRP A 20 -17.00 23.03 2.44
CA TRP A 20 -17.19 24.26 1.67
C TRP A 20 -18.67 24.68 1.64
N THR A 21 -19.58 23.76 1.32
CA THR A 21 -21.01 24.08 1.26
C THR A 21 -21.58 24.46 2.62
N LEU A 22 -21.05 23.89 3.71
CA LEU A 22 -21.41 24.26 5.08
C LEU A 22 -20.94 25.67 5.43
N MET A 23 -19.74 26.07 5.00
CA MET A 23 -19.25 27.44 5.16
C MET A 23 -20.11 28.45 4.39
N ASP A 24 -20.49 28.14 3.14
CA ASP A 24 -21.37 28.99 2.32
C ASP A 24 -22.74 29.21 2.96
N VAL A 25 -23.30 28.17 3.59
CA VAL A 25 -24.57 28.27 4.32
C VAL A 25 -24.41 29.15 5.55
N LYS A 26 -23.33 28.97 6.31
CA LYS A 26 -23.04 29.80 7.50
C LYS A 26 -22.80 31.27 7.14
N SER A 27 -22.21 31.55 5.98
CA SER A 27 -22.00 32.92 5.48
C SER A 27 -23.23 33.51 4.75
N GLY A 28 -24.38 32.82 4.74
CA GLY A 28 -25.59 33.29 4.07
C GLY A 28 -25.56 33.24 2.53
N LYS A 29 -24.49 32.72 1.92
CA LYS A 29 -24.35 32.61 0.46
C LYS A 29 -25.25 31.52 -0.14
N ARG A 30 -25.67 30.54 0.68
CA ARG A 30 -26.58 29.44 0.29
C ARG A 30 -27.62 29.15 1.36
N LYS A 31 -28.77 28.64 0.92
CA LYS A 31 -29.90 28.27 1.80
C LYS A 31 -29.74 26.90 2.48
N LYS A 32 -29.05 25.95 1.85
CA LYS A 32 -28.92 24.57 2.35
C LYS A 32 -27.59 23.92 1.94
N ILE A 33 -27.15 22.96 2.76
CA ILE A 33 -25.95 22.15 2.51
C ILE A 33 -26.22 21.18 1.35
N VAL A 34 -25.28 21.09 0.42
CA VAL A 34 -25.35 20.13 -0.70
C VAL A 34 -24.51 18.91 -0.33
N TRP A 35 -25.17 17.86 0.17
CA TRP A 35 -24.51 16.65 0.63
C TRP A 35 -24.66 15.46 -0.33
N LYS A 36 -25.72 15.44 -1.15
CA LYS A 36 -26.02 14.32 -2.06
C LYS A 36 -24.93 14.11 -3.12
N SER A 37 -24.48 15.18 -3.78
CA SER A 37 -23.47 15.09 -4.84
C SER A 37 -22.10 14.63 -4.32
N PRO A 38 -21.57 15.18 -3.20
CA PRO A 38 -20.38 14.61 -2.57
C PRO A 38 -20.51 13.13 -2.20
N VAL A 39 -21.66 12.71 -1.68
CA VAL A 39 -21.89 11.28 -1.35
C VAL A 39 -21.86 10.40 -2.59
N ILE A 40 -22.50 10.82 -3.68
CA ILE A 40 -22.44 10.09 -4.97
C ILE A 40 -20.99 9.99 -5.47
N LEU A 41 -20.23 11.08 -5.40
CA LEU A 41 -18.81 11.08 -5.78
C LEU A 41 -18.00 10.11 -4.91
N LEU A 42 -18.22 10.10 -3.58
CA LEU A 42 -17.55 9.17 -2.68
C LEU A 42 -17.87 7.71 -3.04
N ILE A 43 -19.12 7.40 -3.35
CA ILE A 43 -19.54 6.06 -3.79
C ILE A 43 -18.79 5.67 -5.08
N ILE A 44 -18.74 6.56 -6.08
CA ILE A 44 -18.01 6.32 -7.32
C ILE A 44 -16.53 6.05 -7.05
N LEU A 45 -15.90 6.83 -6.17
CA LEU A 45 -14.49 6.65 -5.81
C LEU A 45 -14.26 5.30 -5.12
N VAL A 46 -15.14 4.87 -4.21
CA VAL A 46 -15.05 3.57 -3.53
C VAL A 46 -15.23 2.42 -4.52
N PHE A 47 -16.20 2.50 -5.44
CA PHE A 47 -16.36 1.46 -6.45
C PHE A 47 -15.18 1.43 -7.44
N GLY A 48 -14.71 2.59 -7.90
CA GLY A 48 -13.51 2.70 -8.73
C GLY A 48 -12.27 2.09 -8.07
N SER A 49 -12.15 2.29 -6.75
CA SER A 49 -11.13 1.67 -5.90
C SER A 49 -11.11 0.14 -6.00
N ILE A 50 -12.29 -0.50 -6.03
CA ILE A 50 -12.41 -1.97 -6.16
C ILE A 50 -11.85 -2.43 -7.51
N PHE A 51 -12.17 -1.73 -8.61
CA PHE A 51 -11.63 -2.06 -9.93
C PHE A 51 -10.11 -1.93 -9.98
N ILE A 52 -9.54 -0.90 -9.34
CA ILE A 52 -8.09 -0.73 -9.22
C ILE A 52 -7.48 -1.91 -8.46
N HIS A 53 -8.07 -2.34 -7.35
CA HIS A 53 -7.57 -3.52 -6.61
C HIS A 53 -7.64 -4.81 -7.43
N ILE A 54 -8.71 -5.03 -8.18
CA ILE A 54 -8.83 -6.21 -9.07
C ILE A 54 -7.75 -6.18 -10.15
N TYR A 55 -7.52 -5.01 -10.77
CA TYR A 55 -6.46 -4.85 -11.76
C TYR A 55 -5.08 -5.18 -11.16
N LEU A 56 -4.77 -4.59 -9.99
CA LEU A 56 -3.48 -4.79 -9.34
C LEU A 56 -3.28 -6.23 -8.84
N PHE A 57 -4.35 -6.90 -8.42
CA PHE A 57 -4.32 -8.33 -8.09
C PHE A 57 -4.01 -9.18 -9.33
N LYS A 58 -4.69 -8.94 -10.45
CA LYS A 58 -4.47 -9.73 -11.68
C LYS A 58 -3.10 -9.51 -12.31
N MET A 59 -2.59 -8.28 -12.26
CA MET A 59 -1.35 -7.90 -12.96
C MET A 59 -0.09 -8.13 -12.12
N TYR A 60 -0.15 -7.86 -10.81
CA TYR A 60 1.02 -7.87 -9.92
C TYR A 60 0.88 -8.89 -8.77
N GLY A 61 -0.23 -9.62 -8.69
CA GLY A 61 -0.51 -10.56 -7.60
C GLY A 61 -0.81 -9.89 -6.25
N PHE A 62 -1.00 -8.56 -6.21
CA PHE A 62 -1.19 -7.85 -4.94
C PHE A 62 -2.50 -8.25 -4.27
N PRO A 63 -2.50 -8.62 -2.98
CA PRO A 63 -3.70 -9.04 -2.26
C PRO A 63 -4.74 -7.93 -2.31
N ILE A 64 -6.00 -8.29 -2.53
CA ILE A 64 -7.09 -7.31 -2.61
C ILE A 64 -7.27 -6.63 -1.25
N PHE A 65 -7.28 -7.43 -0.20
CA PHE A 65 -7.47 -6.97 1.18
C PHE A 65 -6.16 -6.54 1.84
N LEU A 66 -6.31 -5.72 2.88
CA LEU A 66 -5.21 -5.38 3.78
C LEU A 66 -4.81 -6.58 4.63
N THR A 67 -3.58 -6.57 5.12
CA THR A 67 -3.17 -7.54 6.15
C THR A 67 -3.99 -7.36 7.43
N LYS A 68 -4.00 -8.38 8.28
CA LYS A 68 -4.65 -8.31 9.61
C LYS A 68 -4.13 -7.14 10.43
N LEU A 69 -2.81 -6.92 10.43
CA LEU A 69 -2.17 -5.83 11.16
C LEU A 69 -2.59 -4.45 10.61
N GLU A 70 -2.51 -4.25 9.28
CA GLU A 70 -2.93 -2.99 8.66
C GLU A 70 -4.41 -2.70 8.90
N THR A 71 -5.26 -3.72 8.89
CA THR A 71 -6.70 -3.59 9.17
C THR A 71 -6.93 -3.19 10.64
N ILE A 72 -6.23 -3.82 11.59
CA ILE A 72 -6.32 -3.45 13.00
C ILE A 72 -5.88 -2.00 13.20
N ILE A 73 -4.75 -1.59 12.63
CA ILE A 73 -4.26 -0.21 12.73
C ILE A 73 -5.25 0.77 12.11
N GLY A 74 -5.79 0.43 10.92
CA GLY A 74 -6.77 1.25 10.21
C GLY A 74 -8.12 1.40 10.94
N LEU A 75 -8.47 0.47 11.82
CA LEU A 75 -9.66 0.56 12.69
C LEU A 75 -9.35 1.23 14.04
N ALA A 76 -8.19 0.92 14.64
CA ALA A 76 -7.80 1.40 15.96
C ALA A 76 -7.57 2.91 15.98
N ILE A 77 -6.92 3.48 14.96
CA ILE A 77 -6.64 4.91 14.91
C ILE A 77 -7.93 5.75 14.86
N PRO A 78 -8.87 5.52 13.91
CA PRO A 78 -10.14 6.25 13.90
C PRO A 78 -10.97 6.00 15.16
N GLY A 79 -10.97 4.76 15.67
CA GLY A 79 -11.68 4.39 16.89
C GLY A 79 -11.16 5.13 18.13
N LEU A 80 -9.84 5.24 18.28
CA LEU A 80 -9.21 5.96 19.39
C LEU A 80 -9.47 7.46 19.30
N VAL A 81 -9.33 8.04 18.10
CA VAL A 81 -9.62 9.47 17.88
C VAL A 81 -11.08 9.79 18.18
N ALA A 82 -12.01 8.99 17.66
CA ALA A 82 -13.43 9.15 17.94
C ALA A 82 -13.74 8.93 19.42
N GLY A 83 -13.17 7.89 20.03
CA GLY A 83 -13.35 7.55 21.44
C GLY A 83 -12.94 8.69 22.36
N ILE A 84 -11.76 9.28 22.14
CA ILE A 84 -11.30 10.45 22.91
C ILE A 84 -12.28 11.61 22.76
N MET A 85 -12.71 11.94 21.53
CA MET A 85 -13.68 13.02 21.30
C MET A 85 -15.02 12.76 22.02
N LEU A 86 -15.50 11.52 22.01
CA LEU A 86 -16.76 11.14 22.66
C LEU A 86 -16.64 11.15 24.19
N ILE A 87 -15.51 10.71 24.75
CA ILE A 87 -15.24 10.77 26.20
C ILE A 87 -15.19 12.23 26.66
N ILE A 88 -14.48 13.10 25.94
CA ILE A 88 -14.44 14.54 26.23
C ILE A 88 -15.85 15.14 26.15
N ASN A 89 -16.60 14.80 25.09
CA ASN A 89 -17.98 15.27 24.92
C ASN A 89 -18.88 14.83 26.08
N LEU A 90 -18.77 13.56 26.51
CA LEU A 90 -19.51 13.02 27.65
C LEU A 90 -19.14 13.76 28.95
N PHE A 91 -17.85 13.95 29.21
CA PHE A 91 -17.38 14.65 30.42
C PHE A 91 -17.89 16.09 30.49
N ILE A 92 -17.80 16.85 29.40
CA ILE A 92 -18.33 18.24 29.32
C ILE A 92 -19.85 18.23 29.53
N THR A 93 -20.55 17.28 28.92
CA THR A 93 -22.01 17.16 29.06
C THR A 93 -22.42 16.88 30.51
N LEU A 94 -21.69 16.03 31.23
CA LEU A 94 -21.96 15.70 32.63
C LEU A 94 -21.59 16.81 33.60
N THR A 95 -20.47 17.52 33.37
CA THR A 95 -19.96 18.53 34.30
C THR A 95 -20.54 19.92 34.09
N MET A 96 -20.73 20.33 32.84
CA MET A 96 -21.08 21.70 32.47
C MET A 96 -22.31 21.78 31.55
N GLY A 97 -22.83 20.65 31.06
CA GLY A 97 -23.86 20.62 30.02
C GLY A 97 -25.20 21.23 30.42
N ILE A 98 -25.51 21.32 31.72
CA ILE A 98 -26.73 21.99 32.24
C ILE A 98 -26.56 23.52 32.23
N GLN A 99 -25.33 24.02 32.38
CA GLN A 99 -25.03 25.45 32.47
C GLN A 99 -24.65 26.09 31.12
N LEU A 100 -24.23 25.28 30.15
CA LEU A 100 -23.85 25.73 28.81
C LEU A 100 -25.08 25.86 27.91
N SER A 101 -25.20 26.99 27.22
CA SER A 101 -26.23 27.14 26.19
C SER A 101 -25.95 26.20 25.01
N LYS A 102 -27.01 25.77 24.31
CA LYS A 102 -26.89 24.91 23.11
C LYS A 102 -26.08 25.54 21.96
N SER A 103 -25.82 26.85 22.03
CA SER A 103 -24.91 27.54 21.10
C SER A 103 -23.44 27.26 21.41
N PHE A 104 -23.10 26.96 22.68
CA PHE A 104 -21.74 26.65 23.11
C PHE A 104 -21.48 25.14 23.13
N HIS A 105 -22.46 24.33 23.54
CA HIS A 105 -22.32 22.88 23.58
C HIS A 105 -23.60 22.18 23.14
N ASP A 106 -23.53 21.45 22.02
CA ASP A 106 -24.60 20.56 21.57
C ASP A 106 -24.03 19.14 21.39
N PRO A 107 -24.25 18.24 22.37
CA PRO A 107 -23.60 16.94 22.38
C PRO A 107 -24.01 16.09 21.16
N LYS A 108 -25.20 16.30 20.58
CA LYS A 108 -25.62 15.59 19.37
C LYS A 108 -24.78 16.02 18.17
N LYS A 109 -24.54 17.32 18.01
CA LYS A 109 -23.71 17.84 16.91
C LYS A 109 -22.25 17.42 17.04
N VAL A 110 -21.71 17.42 18.27
CA VAL A 110 -20.35 16.95 18.54
C VAL A 110 -20.21 15.46 18.21
N ASN A 111 -21.18 14.61 18.61
CA ASN A 111 -21.18 13.19 18.27
C ASN A 111 -21.25 12.96 16.75
N ILE A 112 -22.10 13.70 16.04
CA ILE A 112 -22.20 13.61 14.57
C ILE A 112 -20.86 14.01 13.93
N LEU A 113 -20.25 15.10 14.38
CA LEU A 113 -18.96 15.55 13.86
C LEU A 113 -17.85 14.51 14.10
N ALA A 114 -17.78 13.96 15.31
CA ALA A 114 -16.83 12.91 15.66
C ALA A 114 -17.01 11.67 14.76
N SER A 115 -18.26 11.21 14.57
CA SER A 115 -18.57 10.09 13.68
C SER A 115 -18.23 10.37 12.22
N CYS A 116 -18.53 11.57 11.70
CA CYS A 116 -18.17 11.95 10.34
C CYS A 116 -16.64 11.99 10.15
N PHE A 117 -15.90 12.50 11.14
CA PHE A 117 -14.45 12.55 11.10
C PHE A 117 -13.82 11.15 11.19
N ALA A 118 -14.34 10.29 12.07
CA ALA A 118 -13.93 8.89 12.16
C ALA A 118 -14.17 8.14 10.84
N PHE A 119 -15.33 8.35 10.22
CA PHE A 119 -15.67 7.78 8.92
C PHE A 119 -14.71 8.28 7.82
N TYR A 120 -14.38 9.57 7.80
CA TYR A 120 -13.36 10.10 6.90
C TYR A 120 -12.01 9.39 7.08
N LEU A 121 -11.52 9.27 8.32
CA LEU A 121 -10.26 8.58 8.61
C LEU A 121 -10.30 7.10 8.19
N LEU A 122 -11.43 6.41 8.37
CA LEU A 122 -11.60 5.03 7.91
C LEU A 122 -11.44 4.92 6.40
N ILE A 123 -12.08 5.80 5.62
CA ILE A 123 -11.91 5.83 4.16
C ILE A 123 -10.44 6.08 3.78
N ILE A 124 -9.77 7.01 4.45
CA ILE A 124 -8.37 7.32 4.15
C ILE A 124 -7.43 6.14 4.48
N LEU A 125 -7.60 5.51 5.64
CA LEU A 125 -6.70 4.46 6.13
C LEU A 125 -6.98 3.09 5.51
N LEU A 126 -8.25 2.75 5.25
CA LEU A 126 -8.63 1.44 4.74
C LEU A 126 -8.78 1.38 3.22
N ILE A 127 -8.90 2.53 2.54
CA ILE A 127 -9.10 2.58 1.09
C ILE A 127 -8.02 3.41 0.41
N ALA A 128 -7.94 4.72 0.70
CA ALA A 128 -7.08 5.62 -0.07
C ALA A 128 -5.58 5.29 0.08
N THR A 129 -5.12 5.11 1.33
CA THR A 129 -3.70 4.82 1.61
C THR A 129 -3.24 3.47 1.03
N PRO A 130 -3.98 2.36 1.21
CA PRO A 130 -3.66 1.08 0.58
C PRO A 130 -3.54 1.15 -0.94
N ILE A 131 -4.45 1.85 -1.61
CA ILE A 131 -4.42 2.02 -3.06
C ILE A 131 -3.16 2.78 -3.47
N GLY A 132 -2.88 3.91 -2.83
CA GLY A 132 -1.70 4.71 -3.15
C GLY A 132 -0.38 3.95 -2.93
N LYS A 133 -0.32 3.10 -1.90
CA LYS A 133 0.84 2.20 -1.65
C LYS A 133 0.96 1.15 -2.75
N LYS A 134 -0.13 0.47 -3.10
CA LYS A 134 -0.18 -0.51 -4.20
C LYS A 134 0.30 0.07 -5.52
N VAL A 135 -0.21 1.24 -5.90
CA VAL A 135 0.17 1.90 -7.15
C VAL A 135 1.63 2.34 -7.12
N ALA A 136 2.11 2.92 -6.01
CA ALA A 136 3.52 3.29 -5.87
C ALA A 136 4.46 2.09 -6.04
N PHE A 137 4.06 0.93 -5.52
CA PHE A 137 4.87 -0.28 -5.59
C PHE A 137 4.81 -0.94 -6.98
N ALA A 138 3.65 -0.94 -7.64
CA ALA A 138 3.53 -1.35 -9.03
C ALA A 138 4.48 -0.54 -9.93
N GLU A 139 4.56 0.78 -9.71
CA GLU A 139 5.47 1.66 -10.44
C GLU A 139 6.95 1.33 -10.19
N SER A 140 7.36 1.05 -8.95
CA SER A 140 8.75 0.65 -8.68
C SER A 140 9.12 -0.66 -9.36
N ILE A 141 8.18 -1.62 -9.45
CA ILE A 141 8.43 -2.86 -10.17
C ILE A 141 8.58 -2.57 -11.68
N ASN A 142 7.69 -1.78 -12.27
CA ASN A 142 7.79 -1.45 -13.69
C ASN A 142 9.12 -0.76 -14.04
N GLN A 143 9.59 0.16 -13.21
CA GLN A 143 10.87 0.83 -13.40
C GLN A 143 12.06 -0.13 -13.27
N ALA A 144 12.02 -1.05 -12.31
CA ALA A 144 13.05 -2.07 -12.17
C ALA A 144 13.08 -3.00 -13.39
N MET A 145 11.90 -3.45 -13.86
CA MET A 145 11.77 -4.33 -15.01
C MET A 145 12.28 -3.67 -16.30
N THR A 146 11.95 -2.41 -16.56
CA THR A 146 12.44 -1.69 -17.75
C THR A 146 13.94 -1.47 -17.69
N THR A 147 14.49 -1.18 -16.51
CA THR A 147 15.94 -1.02 -16.31
C THR A 147 16.67 -2.33 -16.58
N THR A 148 16.17 -3.45 -16.06
CA THR A 148 16.73 -4.77 -16.34
C THR A 148 16.68 -5.08 -17.82
N GLN A 149 15.52 -4.93 -18.47
CA GLN A 149 15.35 -5.18 -19.92
C GLN A 149 16.28 -4.33 -20.79
N THR A 150 16.55 -3.09 -20.39
CA THR A 150 17.46 -2.20 -21.14
C THR A 150 18.93 -2.55 -20.92
N THR A 151 19.27 -3.13 -19.77
CA THR A 151 20.66 -3.46 -19.39
C THR A 151 21.07 -4.84 -19.93
N THR A 152 20.17 -5.80 -19.98
CA THR A 152 20.38 -7.07 -20.68
C THR A 152 19.96 -6.92 -22.15
N GLN A 153 20.91 -6.64 -23.05
CA GLN A 153 20.72 -6.61 -24.51
C GLN A 153 20.13 -7.91 -25.13
N ASN A 154 19.84 -8.93 -24.32
CA ASN A 154 19.26 -10.22 -24.70
C ASN A 154 17.89 -10.50 -24.02
N ALA A 155 17.24 -9.50 -23.44
CA ALA A 155 15.95 -9.71 -22.76
C ALA A 155 14.83 -10.17 -23.71
N ASP A 156 14.91 -9.82 -25.00
CA ASP A 156 13.92 -10.25 -26.01
C ASP A 156 14.04 -11.75 -26.38
N THR A 157 15.14 -12.42 -26.01
CA THR A 157 15.34 -13.87 -26.21
C THR A 157 15.09 -14.71 -24.95
N GLU A 158 15.04 -14.10 -23.77
CA GLU A 158 14.75 -14.80 -22.51
C GLU A 158 13.25 -14.73 -22.18
N GLY A 159 12.56 -15.87 -22.32
CA GLY A 159 11.12 -15.97 -22.02
C GLY A 159 10.73 -15.58 -20.59
N ILE A 160 11.68 -15.52 -19.65
CA ILE A 160 11.47 -15.11 -18.27
C ILE A 160 12.46 -14.00 -17.91
N SER A 161 12.00 -12.94 -17.24
CA SER A 161 12.84 -11.83 -16.76
C SER A 161 12.83 -11.75 -15.23
N ILE A 162 13.96 -11.38 -14.63
CA ILE A 162 14.10 -11.21 -13.17
C ILE A 162 14.70 -9.85 -12.87
N ALA A 163 14.09 -9.07 -11.97
CA ALA A 163 14.57 -7.74 -11.58
C ALA A 163 14.69 -7.59 -10.04
N LEU A 164 15.76 -6.91 -9.60
CA LEU A 164 15.89 -6.42 -8.22
C LEU A 164 15.15 -5.08 -8.11
N VAL A 165 14.05 -5.05 -7.34
CA VAL A 165 13.21 -3.86 -7.15
C VAL A 165 13.69 -3.02 -5.98
N GLY A 166 14.16 -3.67 -4.90
CA GLY A 166 14.59 -2.98 -3.69
C GLY A 166 15.61 -3.78 -2.89
N SER A 167 16.53 -3.07 -2.24
CA SER A 167 17.48 -3.60 -1.25
C SER A 167 17.58 -2.57 -0.14
N GLU A 168 16.71 -2.71 0.87
CA GLU A 168 16.48 -1.70 1.91
C GLU A 168 16.61 -2.31 3.31
N ARG A 169 17.09 -1.52 4.27
CA ARG A 169 17.04 -1.88 5.69
C ARG A 169 15.76 -1.31 6.29
N GLU A 170 14.93 -2.17 6.86
CA GLU A 170 13.80 -1.73 7.69
C GLU A 170 14.33 -1.16 9.01
N CYS A 171 14.70 0.13 9.00
CA CYS A 171 15.18 0.82 10.18
C CYS A 171 14.39 2.11 10.40
N LEU A 172 13.59 2.13 11.46
CA LEU A 172 13.01 3.36 11.97
C LEU A 172 14.15 4.17 12.61
N ARG A 173 14.27 5.46 12.24
CA ARG A 173 15.28 6.42 12.72
C ARG A 173 15.58 6.27 14.21
N SER A 174 16.58 5.46 14.54
CA SER A 174 17.06 5.23 15.91
C SER A 174 18.50 4.70 15.83
N THR A 175 19.42 5.63 15.60
CA THR A 175 20.86 5.66 15.96
C THR A 175 21.81 4.49 15.63
N SER A 176 21.37 3.28 15.26
CA SER A 176 22.27 2.20 14.81
C SER A 176 21.52 1.15 13.99
N CYS A 177 21.34 1.41 12.70
CA CYS A 177 20.88 0.42 11.71
C CYS A 177 22.02 -0.49 11.23
N ARG A 178 23.13 -0.58 11.98
CA ARG A 178 24.37 -1.21 11.52
C ARG A 178 24.25 -2.74 11.46
N ASN A 179 23.44 -3.31 12.34
CA ASN A 179 23.24 -4.75 12.48
C ASN A 179 21.88 -5.23 11.93
N THR A 180 21.11 -4.35 11.27
CA THR A 180 19.85 -4.74 10.64
C THR A 180 20.16 -5.23 9.22
N PRO A 181 19.77 -6.46 8.83
CA PRO A 181 20.00 -6.94 7.49
C PRO A 181 19.21 -6.13 6.46
N TYR A 182 19.70 -6.10 5.22
CA TYR A 182 18.96 -5.61 4.07
C TYR A 182 17.93 -6.65 3.63
N SER A 183 16.69 -6.21 3.50
CA SER A 183 15.60 -6.95 2.87
C SER A 183 15.66 -6.71 1.36
N ASN A 184 15.78 -7.79 0.59
CA ASN A 184 15.91 -7.71 -0.87
C ASN A 184 14.65 -8.22 -1.55
N GLN A 185 14.15 -7.46 -2.51
CA GLN A 185 12.92 -7.71 -3.24
C GLN A 185 13.23 -8.02 -4.70
N TYR A 186 13.13 -9.28 -5.08
CA TYR A 186 13.25 -9.70 -6.47
C TYR A 186 11.88 -10.02 -7.04
N PHE A 187 11.64 -9.58 -8.27
CA PHE A 187 10.44 -9.93 -9.03
C PHE A 187 10.83 -10.74 -10.25
N ILE A 188 9.96 -11.68 -10.60
CA ILE A 188 10.07 -12.51 -11.79
C ILE A 188 8.84 -12.31 -12.67
N LYS A 189 9.07 -12.23 -13.99
CA LYS A 189 8.01 -12.08 -14.99
C LYS A 189 8.14 -13.17 -16.05
N ASN A 190 7.02 -13.83 -16.33
CA ASN A 190 6.90 -14.69 -17.49
C ASN A 190 6.48 -13.86 -18.71
N ASN A 191 7.36 -13.66 -19.68
CA ASN A 191 7.05 -12.93 -20.91
C ASN A 191 6.45 -13.84 -22.01
N LEU A 192 6.28 -15.14 -21.74
CA LEU A 192 5.71 -16.08 -22.68
C LEU A 192 4.18 -16.11 -22.58
N ASP A 193 3.53 -16.50 -23.68
CA ASP A 193 2.07 -16.67 -23.74
C ASP A 193 1.57 -18.00 -23.14
N LYS A 194 2.44 -18.74 -22.46
CA LYS A 194 2.16 -20.04 -21.85
C LYS A 194 2.57 -20.07 -20.38
N THR A 195 1.84 -20.83 -19.57
CA THR A 195 2.20 -21.08 -18.16
C THR A 195 3.54 -21.82 -18.09
N GLN A 196 4.43 -21.41 -17.20
CA GLN A 196 5.73 -22.05 -16.98
C GLN A 196 5.93 -22.33 -15.48
N GLU A 197 6.54 -23.46 -15.16
CA GLU A 197 7.15 -23.68 -13.84
C GLU A 197 8.60 -23.21 -13.88
N VAL A 198 8.97 -22.36 -12.93
CA VAL A 198 10.25 -21.67 -12.92
C VAL A 198 10.94 -21.84 -11.57
N GLN A 199 12.23 -22.13 -11.61
CA GLN A 199 13.14 -22.07 -10.47
C GLN A 199 14.36 -21.25 -10.84
N VAL A 200 14.77 -20.37 -9.94
CA VAL A 200 15.91 -19.47 -10.13
C VAL A 200 16.92 -19.73 -9.03
N LYS A 201 18.19 -19.66 -9.37
CA LYS A 201 19.28 -19.54 -8.41
C LYS A 201 19.87 -18.15 -8.51
N ILE A 202 19.83 -17.39 -7.42
CA ILE A 202 20.35 -16.02 -7.36
C ILE A 202 21.68 -16.02 -6.61
N ARG A 203 22.67 -15.34 -7.19
CA ARG A 203 23.94 -14.99 -6.55
C ARG A 203 24.00 -13.48 -6.37
N ALA A 204 23.91 -13.03 -5.11
CA ALA A 204 23.91 -11.62 -4.73
C ALA A 204 25.34 -11.13 -4.46
N LEU A 205 25.70 -10.00 -5.07
CA LEU A 205 27.04 -9.40 -4.99
C LEU A 205 26.98 -8.00 -4.38
N ASN A 206 27.97 -7.68 -3.56
CA ASN A 206 28.13 -6.34 -2.97
C ASN A 206 28.76 -5.36 -3.99
N SER A 207 28.96 -4.10 -3.59
CA SER A 207 29.57 -3.06 -4.43
C SER A 207 31.02 -3.35 -4.87
N LYS A 208 31.69 -4.31 -4.22
CA LYS A 208 33.04 -4.77 -4.57
C LYS A 208 33.04 -6.05 -5.43
N ASN A 209 31.87 -6.49 -5.90
CA ASN A 209 31.66 -7.77 -6.59
C ASN A 209 32.00 -9.01 -5.74
N GLU A 210 31.98 -8.89 -4.41
CA GLU A 210 32.14 -10.03 -3.51
C GLU A 210 30.78 -10.71 -3.31
N GLU A 211 30.79 -12.04 -3.31
CA GLU A 211 29.60 -12.86 -3.05
C GLU A 211 29.16 -12.71 -1.60
N MET A 212 27.94 -12.21 -1.42
CA MET A 212 27.32 -12.14 -0.10
C MET A 212 26.49 -13.37 0.19
N LYS A 213 25.72 -13.84 -0.82
CA LYS A 213 24.77 -14.92 -0.64
C LYS A 213 24.41 -15.58 -1.96
N VAL A 214 24.21 -16.89 -1.92
CA VAL A 214 23.62 -17.68 -3.00
C VAL A 214 22.37 -18.35 -2.45
N ILE A 215 21.25 -18.21 -3.15
CA ILE A 215 19.97 -18.76 -2.72
C ILE A 215 19.20 -19.35 -3.90
N ASP A 216 18.61 -20.51 -3.66
CA ASP A 216 17.69 -21.16 -4.59
C ASP A 216 16.26 -20.75 -4.26
N THR A 217 15.44 -20.46 -5.27
CA THR A 217 14.03 -20.12 -5.08
C THR A 217 13.19 -21.38 -4.92
N LYS A 218 12.00 -21.18 -4.34
CA LYS A 218 10.92 -22.15 -4.48
C LYS A 218 10.57 -22.31 -5.96
N ILE A 219 10.04 -23.48 -6.32
CA ILE A 219 9.50 -23.71 -7.67
C ILE A 219 8.18 -22.94 -7.74
N MET A 220 8.06 -22.05 -8.71
CA MET A 220 6.88 -21.19 -8.88
C MET A 220 6.23 -21.46 -10.24
N THR A 221 4.90 -21.58 -10.26
CA THR A 221 4.12 -21.64 -11.49
C THR A 221 3.69 -20.23 -11.88
N LEU A 222 4.13 -19.74 -13.03
CA LEU A 222 3.83 -18.41 -13.57
C LEU A 222 2.93 -18.53 -14.81
N LYS A 223 1.76 -17.90 -14.77
CA LYS A 223 0.84 -17.77 -15.90
C LYS A 223 1.43 -16.86 -17.00
N PRO A 224 0.84 -16.87 -18.20
CA PRO A 224 1.25 -15.96 -19.26
C PRO A 224 1.25 -14.51 -18.80
N ASN A 225 2.34 -13.77 -19.06
CA ASN A 225 2.50 -12.37 -18.70
C ASN A 225 2.42 -12.06 -17.19
N GLU A 226 2.45 -13.08 -16.32
CA GLU A 226 2.38 -12.92 -14.88
C GLU A 226 3.70 -12.40 -14.32
N LEU A 227 3.58 -11.44 -13.39
CA LEU A 227 4.67 -10.86 -12.61
C LEU A 227 4.39 -11.17 -11.13
N ARG A 228 5.34 -11.82 -10.45
CA ARG A 228 5.25 -12.14 -9.02
C ARG A 228 6.56 -11.88 -8.29
N LEU A 229 6.45 -11.72 -6.98
CA LEU A 229 7.60 -11.74 -6.07
C LEU A 229 8.27 -13.11 -6.19
N LEU A 230 9.60 -13.08 -6.24
CA LEU A 230 10.41 -14.28 -6.25
C LEU A 230 10.51 -14.82 -4.82
N GLU A 231 9.88 -15.96 -4.59
CA GLU A 231 9.72 -16.58 -3.27
C GLU A 231 10.90 -17.50 -2.95
N THR A 232 11.46 -17.37 -1.75
CA THR A 232 12.46 -18.27 -1.20
C THR A 232 11.97 -18.86 0.13
N GLU A 233 12.77 -19.72 0.75
CA GLU A 233 12.50 -20.21 2.12
C GLU A 233 12.48 -19.10 3.17
N GLU A 234 13.08 -17.94 2.89
CA GLU A 234 13.09 -16.78 3.79
C GLU A 234 11.88 -15.85 3.60
N THR A 235 11.08 -16.05 2.56
CA THR A 235 9.93 -15.19 2.27
C THR A 235 8.80 -15.45 3.27
N ILE A 236 8.39 -14.40 3.98
CA ILE A 236 7.28 -14.46 4.95
C ILE A 236 5.98 -14.08 4.24
N GLU A 237 5.19 -15.09 3.86
CA GLU A 237 3.93 -14.92 3.11
C GLU A 237 2.89 -14.06 3.85
N ASP A 238 2.85 -14.13 5.19
CA ASP A 238 1.89 -13.37 6.02
C ASP A 238 2.22 -11.87 6.15
N SER A 239 3.38 -11.43 5.66
CA SER A 239 3.76 -10.02 5.70
C SER A 239 3.07 -9.21 4.59
N SER A 240 2.93 -7.90 4.81
CA SER A 240 2.37 -7.00 3.79
C SER A 240 3.23 -7.04 2.54
N VAL A 241 2.64 -7.02 1.35
CA VAL A 241 3.39 -7.13 0.08
C VAL A 241 4.47 -6.05 -0.09
N TRP A 242 4.34 -4.91 0.59
CA TRP A 242 5.38 -3.87 0.62
C TRP A 242 6.60 -4.24 1.48
N ASN A 243 6.41 -5.11 2.47
CA ASN A 243 7.43 -5.56 3.42
C ASN A 243 7.89 -7.00 3.15
N GLN A 244 7.21 -7.70 2.25
CA GLN A 244 7.68 -9.00 1.77
C GLN A 244 9.04 -8.82 1.11
N TYR A 245 9.93 -9.76 1.37
CA TYR A 245 11.25 -9.81 0.76
C TYR A 245 11.51 -11.23 0.25
N SER A 246 12.32 -11.32 -0.79
CA SER A 246 12.77 -12.60 -1.31
C SER A 246 13.75 -13.23 -0.32
N PHE A 247 14.79 -12.50 0.10
CA PHE A 247 15.77 -12.95 1.10
C PHE A 247 16.55 -11.77 1.71
N GLN A 248 17.25 -12.03 2.81
CA GLN A 248 18.05 -11.03 3.52
C GLN A 248 19.56 -11.15 3.27
N THR A 249 20.26 -10.01 3.28
CA THR A 249 21.73 -9.90 3.17
C THR A 249 22.29 -8.91 4.18
N ASP A 250 23.57 -9.06 4.55
CA ASP A 250 24.21 -8.15 5.51
C ASP A 250 24.45 -6.76 4.91
N ASP A 251 24.82 -6.70 3.63
CA ASP A 251 25.06 -5.47 2.88
C ASP A 251 24.08 -5.30 1.71
N ARG A 252 24.01 -4.06 1.20
CA ARG A 252 23.14 -3.68 0.08
C ARG A 252 23.61 -4.41 -1.18
N ILE A 253 22.69 -5.01 -1.91
CA ILE A 253 22.98 -5.62 -3.21
C ILE A 253 23.29 -4.52 -4.22
N ALA A 254 24.45 -4.62 -4.87
CA ALA A 254 24.83 -3.74 -5.97
C ALA A 254 24.53 -4.39 -7.32
N THR A 255 24.88 -5.67 -7.45
CA THR A 255 24.68 -6.47 -8.67
C THR A 255 24.28 -7.90 -8.32
N TYR A 256 23.68 -8.61 -9.25
CA TYR A 256 23.35 -10.02 -9.08
C TYR A 256 23.60 -10.80 -10.35
N GLN A 257 23.85 -12.09 -10.17
CA GLN A 257 23.87 -13.09 -11.24
C GLN A 257 22.74 -14.08 -10.97
N HIS A 258 22.20 -14.68 -12.02
CA HIS A 258 21.15 -15.67 -11.87
C HIS A 258 21.32 -16.84 -12.84
N MET A 259 20.87 -18.02 -12.42
CA MET A 259 20.69 -19.19 -13.29
C MET A 259 19.22 -19.57 -13.28
N LEU A 260 18.63 -19.66 -14.46
CA LEU A 260 17.21 -19.92 -14.66
C LEU A 260 16.99 -21.36 -15.13
N ARG A 261 16.01 -22.04 -14.54
CA ARG A 261 15.45 -23.30 -15.05
C ARG A 261 13.94 -23.14 -15.17
N PHE A 262 13.38 -23.45 -16.33
CA PHE A 262 11.93 -23.47 -16.51
C PHE A 262 11.46 -24.65 -17.35
N ARG A 263 10.23 -25.10 -17.11
CA ARG A 263 9.56 -26.17 -17.85
C ARG A 263 8.07 -25.88 -18.05
N ASN A 264 7.43 -26.57 -18.99
CA ASN A 264 5.97 -26.57 -19.07
C ASN A 264 5.41 -27.38 -17.88
N PRO A 265 4.34 -26.91 -17.20
CA PRO A 265 3.64 -27.71 -16.21
C PRO A 265 3.01 -28.94 -16.87
N GLU A 266 3.02 -30.08 -16.17
CA GLU A 266 2.33 -31.32 -16.57
C GLU A 266 0.80 -31.20 -16.38
#